data_AF-A0A3B9XDG9-F1
#
_entry.id   AF-A0A3B9XDG9-F1
#
_cell.length_a   1.000
_cell.length_b   1.000
_cell.length_c   1.000
_cell.angle_alpha   90.00
_cell.angle_beta   90.00
_cell.angle_gamma   90.00
#
_symmetry.space_group_name_H-M   'P 1'
#
loop_
_entity.id
_entity.type
_entity.pdbx_description
1 polymer ?
#
loop_
_entity_poly.entity_id
_entity_poly.type
_entity_poly.pdbx_seq_one_letter_code
_entity_poly.pdbx_strand_id
1 'polypeptide(L)'
;LPPPTDSKRLHMKEDQFRVISDWYHFAILSLTKVEGAKPDPRWIAQRLGIQVDQANQALLRLERMGILQIKPTFKQICEPIEVVSSIPSEAIQKYHKQNLNLAIEKIESVPVKFREYQSISISLNPKHIKIFKEHIDEFLDQVDELSDQKEGSEIYNLNVQLFPLTTLKEVQE
;
A
#
# COMPACT_ATOMS: atom_id res chain seq x y z
N LEU A 1 -13.96 -14.62 -19.36
CA LEU A 1 -12.75 -13.78 -19.35
C LEU A 1 -11.60 -14.69 -19.00
N PRO A 2 -10.44 -14.62 -19.68
CA PRO A 2 -9.25 -15.29 -19.15
C PRO A 2 -8.93 -14.68 -17.78
N PRO A 3 -8.33 -15.42 -16.83
CA PRO A 3 -7.86 -14.83 -15.59
C PRO A 3 -6.86 -13.71 -15.92
N PRO A 4 -6.84 -12.62 -15.14
CA PRO A 4 -5.85 -11.58 -15.35
C PRO A 4 -4.45 -12.17 -15.17
N THR A 5 -3.52 -11.59 -15.91
CA THR A 5 -2.14 -12.05 -16.11
C THR A 5 -1.45 -12.26 -14.76
N ASP A 6 -0.62 -13.31 -14.63
CA ASP A 6 0.33 -13.52 -13.52
C ASP A 6 1.24 -12.29 -13.39
N SER A 7 0.75 -11.23 -12.76
CA SER A 7 1.56 -10.08 -12.39
C SER A 7 2.41 -10.55 -11.21
N LYS A 8 3.70 -10.79 -11.48
CA LYS A 8 4.61 -11.34 -10.47
C LYS A 8 4.83 -10.30 -9.38
N ARG A 9 4.06 -10.37 -8.29
CA ARG A 9 4.26 -9.51 -7.12
C ARG A 9 5.52 -9.89 -6.36
N LEU A 10 6.30 -8.89 -5.95
CA LEU A 10 7.50 -9.10 -5.14
C LEU A 10 7.10 -9.36 -3.69
N HIS A 11 7.25 -10.60 -3.26
CA HIS A 11 7.16 -10.98 -1.85
C HIS A 11 8.48 -10.66 -1.14
N MET A 12 8.48 -9.60 -0.34
CA MET A 12 9.66 -9.21 0.42
C MET A 12 9.83 -10.05 1.68
N LYS A 13 11.08 -10.42 2.00
CA LYS A 13 11.39 -11.03 3.31
C LYS A 13 11.16 -10.00 4.42
N GLU A 14 10.81 -10.48 5.62
CA GLU A 14 10.47 -9.61 6.75
C GLU A 14 11.55 -8.56 7.05
N ASP A 15 12.82 -8.95 7.07
CA ASP A 15 13.94 -8.03 7.32
C ASP A 15 14.06 -6.93 6.26
N GLN A 16 13.75 -7.26 5.01
CA GLN A 16 13.74 -6.29 3.92
C GLN A 16 12.56 -5.34 4.06
N PHE A 17 11.37 -5.86 4.38
CA PHE A 17 10.17 -5.05 4.59
C PHE A 17 10.32 -4.10 5.78
N ARG A 18 10.93 -4.57 6.88
CA ARG A 18 11.17 -3.78 8.10
C ARG A 18 11.85 -2.44 7.79
N VAL A 19 12.79 -2.45 6.86
CA VAL A 19 13.57 -1.28 6.45
C VAL A 19 12.70 -0.24 5.73
N ILE A 20 11.67 -0.66 4.99
CA ILE A 20 10.76 0.23 4.25
C ILE A 20 9.34 0.27 4.84
N SER A 21 9.18 -0.13 6.10
CA SER A 21 7.88 -0.30 6.76
C SER A 21 7.10 0.99 7.01
N ASP A 22 7.72 2.16 6.82
CA ASP A 22 6.99 3.43 6.92
C ASP A 22 6.15 3.68 5.66
N TRP A 23 4.89 4.07 5.85
CA TRP A 23 3.90 4.25 4.76
C TRP A 23 4.41 5.09 3.59
N TYR A 24 5.22 6.12 3.86
CA TYR A 24 5.68 7.05 2.85
C TYR A 24 6.64 6.41 1.83
N HIS A 25 7.26 5.27 2.12
CA HIS A 25 8.06 4.57 1.13
C HIS A 25 7.19 4.12 -0.05
N PHE A 26 6.03 3.53 0.24
CA PHE A 26 5.08 3.07 -0.78
C PHE A 26 4.45 4.25 -1.52
N ALA A 27 4.10 5.32 -0.81
CA ALA A 27 3.61 6.54 -1.46
C ALA A 27 4.66 7.18 -2.40
N ILE A 28 5.95 7.13 -2.05
CA ILE A 28 7.04 7.58 -2.94
C ILE A 28 7.14 6.72 -4.19
N LEU A 29 6.97 5.40 -4.08
CA LEU A 29 6.93 4.52 -5.24
C LEU A 29 5.76 4.87 -6.16
N SER A 30 4.57 5.10 -5.60
CA SER A 30 3.40 5.57 -6.36
C SER A 30 3.64 6.94 -7.02
N LEU A 31 4.37 7.86 -6.39
CA LEU A 31 4.73 9.16 -6.99
C LEU A 31 5.53 9.00 -8.28
N THR A 32 6.27 7.90 -8.46
CA THR A 32 7.01 7.68 -9.71
C THR A 32 6.10 7.46 -10.93
N LYS A 33 4.84 7.07 -10.70
CA LYS A 33 3.83 6.85 -11.75
C LYS A 33 3.02 8.12 -12.07
N VAL A 34 3.18 9.20 -11.28
CA VAL A 34 2.43 10.44 -11.44
C VAL A 34 3.07 11.34 -12.51
N GLU A 35 2.24 12.02 -13.30
CA GLU A 35 2.73 13.00 -14.27
C GLU A 35 3.54 14.12 -13.61
N GLY A 36 4.72 14.42 -14.16
CA GLY A 36 5.59 15.47 -13.62
C GLY A 36 6.32 15.09 -12.32
N ALA A 37 6.39 13.80 -11.99
CA ALA A 37 7.15 13.28 -10.86
C ALA A 37 8.60 13.78 -10.86
N LYS A 38 9.07 14.24 -9.69
CA LYS A 38 10.44 14.73 -9.51
C LYS A 38 11.17 13.92 -8.44
N PRO A 39 12.40 13.46 -8.71
CA PRO A 39 13.25 12.88 -7.68
C PRO A 39 13.86 13.97 -6.77
N ASP A 40 13.02 14.87 -6.25
CA ASP A 40 13.41 15.95 -5.37
C ASP A 40 12.76 15.74 -3.99
N PRO A 41 13.57 15.56 -2.91
CA PRO A 41 13.06 15.42 -1.56
C PRO A 41 12.08 16.52 -1.13
N ARG A 42 12.29 17.77 -1.59
CA ARG A 42 11.40 18.89 -1.24
C ARG A 42 10.03 18.76 -1.89
N TRP A 43 10.01 18.41 -3.17
CA TRP A 43 8.79 18.17 -3.91
C TRP A 43 7.99 17.00 -3.32
N ILE A 44 8.67 15.89 -3.01
CA ILE A 44 8.05 14.71 -2.38
C ILE A 44 7.48 15.06 -1.01
N ALA A 45 8.27 15.73 -0.17
CA ALA A 45 7.85 16.15 1.17
C ALA A 45 6.60 17.01 1.13
N GLN A 46 6.55 17.97 0.21
CA GLN A 46 5.38 18.82 0.00
C GLN A 46 4.16 18.03 -0.46
N ARG A 47 4.32 17.09 -1.41
CA ARG A 47 3.20 16.29 -1.94
C ARG A 47 2.61 15.34 -0.89
N LEU A 48 3.44 14.78 -0.02
CA LEU A 48 3.03 13.76 0.96
C LEU A 48 2.75 14.33 2.36
N GLY A 49 3.11 15.58 2.63
CA GLY A 49 2.99 16.17 3.97
C GLY A 49 3.95 15.55 4.99
N ILE A 50 5.14 15.14 4.55
CA ILE A 50 6.21 14.60 5.41
C ILE A 50 7.38 15.58 5.50
N GLN A 51 8.34 15.32 6.39
CA GLN A 51 9.53 16.16 6.49
C GLN A 51 10.51 15.90 5.32
N VAL A 52 11.26 16.92 4.93
CA VAL A 52 12.21 16.85 3.80
C VAL A 52 13.33 15.83 4.06
N ASP A 53 13.79 15.72 5.31
CA ASP A 53 14.77 14.71 5.71
C ASP A 53 14.21 13.29 5.61
N GLN A 54 12.94 13.06 5.97
CA GLN A 54 12.26 11.78 5.78
C GLN A 54 12.20 11.40 4.30
N ALA A 55 11.79 12.32 3.43
CA ALA A 55 11.76 12.10 1.99
C ALA A 55 13.16 11.77 1.44
N ASN A 56 14.19 12.51 1.85
CA ASN A 56 15.56 12.28 1.43
C ASN A 56 16.09 10.90 1.88
N GLN A 57 15.87 10.53 3.14
CA GLN A 57 16.28 9.23 3.66
C GLN A 57 15.53 8.08 2.98
N ALA A 58 14.25 8.24 2.68
CA ALA A 58 13.44 7.26 1.98
C ALA A 58 13.96 7.01 0.56
N LEU A 59 14.25 8.07 -0.20
CA LEU A 59 14.83 7.98 -1.54
C LEU A 59 16.15 7.22 -1.54
N LEU A 60 17.09 7.60 -0.67
CA LEU A 60 18.40 6.93 -0.55
C LEU A 60 18.26 5.45 -0.19
N ARG A 61 17.31 5.13 0.69
CA ARG A 61 17.05 3.77 1.14
C ARG A 61 16.46 2.91 0.03
N LEU A 62 15.43 3.40 -0.67
CA LEU A 62 14.79 2.71 -1.78
C LEU A 62 15.76 2.49 -2.95
N GLU A 63 16.62 3.47 -3.24
CA GLU A 63 17.66 3.34 -4.26
C GLU A 63 18.71 2.29 -3.86
N ARG A 64 19.23 2.34 -2.63
CA ARG A 64 20.18 1.36 -2.11
C ARG A 64 19.64 -0.07 -2.14
N MET A 65 18.34 -0.23 -1.95
CA MET A 65 17.67 -1.53 -1.98
C MET A 65 17.37 -2.03 -3.40
N GLY A 66 17.65 -1.23 -4.44
CA GLY A 66 17.35 -1.58 -5.82
C GLY A 66 15.85 -1.63 -6.11
N ILE A 67 15.04 -0.90 -5.34
CA ILE A 67 13.58 -0.79 -5.53
C ILE A 67 13.27 0.39 -6.45
N LEU A 68 14.04 1.47 -6.29
CA LEU A 68 13.86 2.73 -6.98
C LEU A 68 15.14 3.10 -7.75
N GLN A 69 14.99 3.65 -8.94
CA GLN A 69 16.06 4.30 -9.68
C GLN A 69 15.79 5.81 -9.70
N ILE A 70 16.78 6.63 -9.31
CA ILE A 70 16.66 8.09 -9.34
C ILE A 70 17.24 8.68 -10.64
N LYS A 71 18.34 8.10 -11.16
CA LYS A 71 18.99 8.52 -12.40
C LYS A 71 19.25 7.33 -13.35
N PRO A 72 19.13 7.51 -14.67
CA PRO A 72 18.75 8.75 -15.37
C PRO A 72 17.23 9.02 -15.36
N THR A 73 16.42 8.06 -14.95
CA THR A 73 14.96 8.18 -14.88
C THR A 73 14.49 7.89 -13.47
N PHE A 74 13.52 8.68 -12.99
CA PHE A 74 12.88 8.45 -11.69
C PHE A 74 11.78 7.42 -11.85
N LYS A 75 12.05 6.17 -11.48
CA LYS A 75 11.11 5.06 -11.65
C LYS A 75 11.34 3.96 -10.63
N GLN A 76 10.29 3.27 -10.26
CA GLN A 76 10.41 1.96 -9.63
C GLN A 76 11.03 0.96 -10.63
N ILE A 77 11.94 0.11 -10.15
CA ILE A 77 12.65 -0.88 -10.97
C ILE A 77 12.39 -2.33 -10.56
N CYS A 78 11.78 -2.55 -9.39
CA CYS A 78 11.29 -3.86 -9.00
C CYS A 78 9.82 -4.03 -9.38
N GLU A 79 9.35 -5.27 -9.36
CA GLU A 79 7.93 -5.59 -9.45
C GLU A 79 7.13 -4.92 -8.31
N PRO A 80 5.80 -4.72 -8.48
CA PRO A 80 4.93 -4.24 -7.42
C PRO A 80 5.15 -5.01 -6.11
N ILE A 81 5.36 -4.27 -5.03
CA ILE A 81 5.61 -4.85 -3.71
C ILE A 81 4.26 -5.10 -3.04
N GLU A 82 4.04 -6.34 -2.64
CA GLU A 82 2.85 -6.71 -1.89
C GLU A 82 3.14 -6.80 -0.39
N VAL A 83 2.26 -6.21 0.42
CA VAL A 83 2.36 -6.26 1.89
C VAL A 83 1.36 -7.28 2.42
N VAL A 84 1.76 -8.56 2.43
CA VAL A 84 0.89 -9.66 2.87
C VAL A 84 1.09 -9.95 4.37
N SER A 85 0.00 -10.05 5.11
CA SER A 85 -0.01 -10.31 6.56
C SER A 85 0.08 -11.81 6.92
N SER A 86 0.66 -12.65 6.06
CA SER A 86 0.65 -14.12 6.26
C SER A 86 1.54 -14.58 7.42
N ILE A 87 2.44 -13.72 7.90
CA ILE A 87 3.32 -13.96 9.05
C ILE A 87 3.19 -12.78 10.04
N PRO A 88 3.10 -13.03 11.36
CA PRO A 88 3.16 -11.98 12.35
C PRO A 88 4.46 -11.17 12.23
N SER A 89 4.36 -9.90 11.85
CA SER A 89 5.50 -8.99 11.79
C SER A 89 5.15 -7.65 12.40
N GLU A 90 5.99 -7.17 13.32
CA GLU A 90 5.86 -5.83 13.91
C GLU A 90 5.93 -4.73 12.85
N ALA A 91 6.73 -4.94 11.81
CA ALA A 91 6.85 -4.02 10.70
C ALA A 91 5.52 -3.90 9.92
N ILE A 92 4.87 -5.04 9.63
CA ILE A 92 3.57 -5.06 8.94
C ILE A 92 2.50 -4.41 9.80
N GLN A 93 2.48 -4.72 11.11
CA GLN A 93 1.57 -4.06 12.04
C GLN A 93 1.80 -2.55 12.11
N LYS A 94 3.07 -2.10 12.14
CA LYS A 94 3.44 -0.68 12.12
C LYS A 94 2.91 -0.01 10.85
N TYR A 95 3.14 -0.61 9.68
CA TYR A 95 2.66 -0.10 8.40
C TYR A 95 1.13 0.08 8.41
N HIS A 96 0.37 -0.96 8.79
CA HIS A 96 -1.10 -0.85 8.82
C HIS A 96 -1.60 0.16 9.87
N LYS A 97 -0.96 0.24 11.05
CA LYS A 97 -1.30 1.25 12.08
C LYS A 97 -1.07 2.68 11.58
N GLN A 98 0.03 2.94 10.86
CA GLN A 98 0.28 4.23 10.25
C GLN A 98 -0.80 4.61 9.24
N ASN A 99 -1.17 3.66 8.37
CA ASN A 99 -2.23 3.88 7.38
C ASN A 99 -3.62 4.10 8.01
N LEU A 100 -3.94 3.39 9.09
CA LEU A 100 -5.14 3.62 9.89
C LEU A 100 -5.17 5.03 10.48
N ASN A 101 -4.05 5.50 11.02
CA ASN A 101 -3.95 6.86 11.56
C ASN A 101 -4.12 7.92 10.46
N LEU A 102 -3.53 7.70 9.27
CA LEU A 102 -3.77 8.55 8.11
C LEU A 102 -5.26 8.56 7.73
N ALA A 103 -5.92 7.41 7.71
CA ALA A 103 -7.34 7.32 7.41
C ALA A 103 -8.18 8.15 8.41
N ILE A 104 -7.90 8.04 9.71
CA ILE A 104 -8.54 8.86 10.75
C ILE A 104 -8.35 10.36 10.47
N GLU A 105 -7.13 10.80 10.16
CA GLU A 105 -6.83 12.21 9.83
C GLU A 105 -7.55 12.67 8.55
N LYS A 106 -7.60 11.83 7.51
CA LYS A 106 -8.22 12.17 6.22
C LYS A 106 -9.75 12.14 6.27
N ILE A 107 -10.36 11.47 7.24
CA ILE A 107 -11.81 11.61 7.49
C ILE A 107 -12.18 13.07 7.77
N GLU A 108 -11.35 13.78 8.53
CA GLU A 108 -11.64 15.15 8.94
C GLU A 108 -11.14 16.19 7.92
N SER A 109 -9.97 15.93 7.32
CA SER A 109 -9.27 16.93 6.49
C SER A 109 -9.60 16.88 4.99
N VAL A 110 -10.14 15.76 4.47
CA VAL A 110 -10.43 15.59 3.03
C VAL A 110 -11.93 15.67 2.76
N PRO A 111 -12.39 16.50 1.79
CA PRO A 111 -13.81 16.54 1.41
C PRO A 111 -14.33 15.19 0.91
N VAL A 112 -15.61 14.88 1.18
CA VAL A 112 -16.25 13.60 0.80
C VAL A 112 -16.07 13.27 -0.68
N LYS A 113 -16.14 14.25 -1.59
CA LYS A 113 -15.97 14.02 -3.03
C LYS A 113 -14.58 13.48 -3.45
N PHE A 114 -13.58 13.55 -2.56
CA PHE A 114 -12.21 13.10 -2.81
C PHE A 114 -11.82 11.90 -1.94
N ARG A 115 -12.76 11.33 -1.20
CA ARG A 115 -12.50 10.18 -0.32
C ARG A 115 -13.67 9.21 -0.32
N GLU A 116 -13.37 7.93 -0.31
CA GLU A 116 -14.36 6.87 -0.19
C GLU A 116 -14.09 6.08 1.10
N TYR A 117 -15.10 6.01 1.97
CA TYR A 117 -15.05 5.22 3.22
C TYR A 117 -16.28 4.33 3.26
N GLN A 118 -16.08 3.03 3.04
CA GLN A 118 -17.16 2.05 3.07
C GLN A 118 -16.95 1.08 4.23
N SER A 119 -18.05 0.69 4.87
CA SER A 119 -18.05 -0.32 5.92
C SER A 119 -19.30 -1.18 5.81
N ILE A 120 -19.12 -2.49 5.93
CA ILE A 120 -20.20 -3.48 6.01
C ILE A 120 -19.99 -4.34 7.24
N SER A 121 -21.07 -4.74 7.90
CA SER A 121 -21.06 -5.72 8.98
C SER A 121 -21.75 -6.98 8.47
N ILE A 122 -21.00 -8.06 8.32
CA ILE A 122 -21.48 -9.32 7.74
C ILE A 122 -21.26 -10.49 8.69
N SER A 123 -22.21 -11.42 8.73
CA SER A 123 -22.05 -12.69 9.44
C SER A 123 -21.25 -13.66 8.56
N LEU A 124 -20.02 -13.95 8.96
CA LEU A 124 -19.11 -14.83 8.23
C LEU A 124 -18.86 -16.13 9.01
N ASN A 125 -19.00 -17.28 8.35
CA ASN A 125 -18.48 -18.55 8.88
C ASN A 125 -16.95 -18.54 8.74
N PRO A 126 -16.16 -18.73 9.82
CA PRO A 126 -14.69 -18.74 9.76
C PRO A 126 -14.11 -19.70 8.72
N LYS A 127 -14.80 -20.80 8.38
CA LYS A 127 -14.38 -21.74 7.33
C LYS A 127 -14.29 -21.09 5.94
N HIS A 128 -15.04 -20.02 5.70
CA HIS A 128 -15.05 -19.30 4.43
C HIS A 128 -14.05 -18.13 4.40
N ILE A 129 -13.27 -17.90 5.47
CA ILE A 129 -12.33 -16.77 5.53
C ILE A 129 -11.30 -16.81 4.40
N LYS A 130 -10.88 -18.01 3.98
CA LYS A 130 -9.93 -18.19 2.87
C LYS A 130 -10.51 -17.65 1.55
N ILE A 131 -11.75 -18.05 1.23
CA ILE A 131 -12.45 -17.61 0.01
C ILE A 131 -12.65 -16.08 0.02
N PHE A 132 -12.97 -15.50 1.17
CA PHE A 132 -13.09 -14.04 1.29
C PHE A 132 -11.77 -13.32 1.06
N LYS A 133 -10.64 -13.87 1.54
CA LYS A 133 -9.31 -13.32 1.26
C LYS A 133 -8.98 -13.37 -0.22
N GLU A 134 -9.24 -14.50 -0.88
CA GLU A 134 -9.04 -14.65 -2.32
C GLU A 134 -9.81 -13.59 -3.13
N HIS A 135 -11.06 -13.30 -2.77
CA HIS A 135 -11.82 -12.22 -3.42
C HIS A 135 -11.29 -10.81 -3.14
N ILE A 136 -10.71 -10.56 -1.95
CA ILE A 136 -10.07 -9.29 -1.65
C ILE A 136 -8.81 -9.13 -2.50
N ASP A 137 -8.02 -10.19 -2.66
CA ASP A 137 -6.81 -10.19 -3.48
C ASP A 137 -7.17 -9.93 -4.95
N GLU A 138 -8.19 -10.62 -5.50
CA GLU A 138 -8.73 -10.39 -6.84
C GLU A 138 -9.20 -8.94 -7.05
N PHE A 139 -9.88 -8.36 -6.05
CA PHE A 139 -10.32 -6.97 -6.12
C PHE A 139 -9.12 -6.00 -6.14
N LEU A 140 -8.11 -6.23 -5.32
CA LEU A 140 -6.90 -5.41 -5.28
C LEU A 140 -6.10 -5.51 -6.58
N ASP A 141 -6.03 -6.69 -7.21
CA ASP A 141 -5.45 -6.86 -8.54
C ASP A 141 -6.17 -6.01 -9.59
N GLN A 142 -7.51 -6.07 -9.62
CA GLN A 142 -8.32 -5.26 -10.55
C GLN A 142 -8.11 -3.76 -10.35
N VAL A 143 -7.97 -3.29 -9.10
CA VAL A 143 -7.70 -1.87 -8.81
C VAL A 143 -6.28 -1.46 -9.24
N ASP A 144 -5.28 -2.32 -9.05
CA ASP A 144 -3.90 -2.04 -9.48
C ASP A 144 -3.82 -1.89 -11.00
N GLU A 145 -4.50 -2.76 -11.76
CA GLU A 145 -4.62 -2.67 -13.22
C GLU A 145 -5.22 -1.34 -13.71
N LEU A 146 -6.17 -0.77 -12.96
CA LEU A 146 -6.73 0.56 -13.25
C LEU A 146 -5.71 1.67 -13.00
N SER A 147 -4.80 1.48 -12.04
CA SER A 147 -3.79 2.48 -11.65
C SER A 147 -2.61 2.58 -12.64
N ASP A 148 -2.34 1.51 -13.39
CA ASP A 148 -1.22 1.43 -14.35
C ASP A 148 -1.46 2.22 -15.66
N GLN A 149 -2.57 2.95 -15.75
CA GLN A 149 -2.81 3.90 -16.84
C GLN A 149 -1.98 5.17 -16.59
N LYS A 150 -1.11 5.54 -17.55
CA LYS A 150 -0.08 6.61 -17.47
C LYS A 150 -0.61 8.06 -17.31
N GLU A 151 -1.84 8.23 -16.87
CA GLU A 151 -2.54 9.52 -16.72
C GLU A 151 -2.81 9.86 -15.24
N GLY A 152 -2.16 9.15 -14.31
CA GLY A 152 -2.29 9.39 -12.87
C GLY A 152 -1.79 10.79 -12.47
N SER A 153 -2.65 11.58 -11.83
CA SER A 153 -2.34 12.93 -11.32
C SER A 153 -2.20 12.99 -9.79
N GLU A 154 -2.87 12.09 -9.08
CA GLU A 154 -2.93 12.04 -7.62
C GLU A 154 -2.73 10.62 -7.11
N ILE A 155 -2.23 10.52 -5.87
CA ILE A 155 -2.04 9.23 -5.20
C ILE A 155 -3.16 9.01 -4.21
N TYR A 156 -3.79 7.87 -4.34
CA TYR A 156 -4.75 7.35 -3.38
C TYR A 156 -4.13 6.18 -2.64
N ASN A 157 -4.37 6.12 -1.34
CA ASN A 157 -3.99 4.98 -0.53
C ASN A 157 -5.24 4.19 -0.17
N LEU A 158 -5.42 3.04 -0.82
CA LEU A 158 -6.54 2.13 -0.56
C LEU A 158 -6.14 1.12 0.51
N ASN A 159 -6.93 1.02 1.57
CA ASN A 159 -6.76 0.02 2.61
C ASN A 159 -8.04 -0.81 2.73
N VAL A 160 -7.93 -2.12 2.49
CA VAL A 160 -9.03 -3.07 2.72
C VAL A 160 -8.74 -3.82 4.02
N GLN A 161 -9.71 -3.84 4.92
CA GLN A 161 -9.53 -4.43 6.24
C GLN A 161 -10.69 -5.38 6.55
N LEU A 162 -10.34 -6.62 6.88
CA LEU A 162 -11.27 -7.65 7.33
C LEU A 162 -10.78 -8.17 8.68
N PHE A 163 -11.57 -7.95 9.72
CA PHE A 163 -11.28 -8.40 11.08
C PHE A 163 -12.55 -8.88 11.77
N PRO A 164 -12.45 -9.84 12.69
CA PRO A 164 -13.60 -10.27 13.47
C PRO A 164 -14.03 -9.15 14.42
N LEU A 165 -15.31 -8.78 14.38
CA LEU A 165 -15.92 -7.87 15.36
C LEU A 165 -16.26 -8.57 16.68
N THR A 166 -16.41 -9.90 16.64
CA THR A 166 -16.71 -10.75 17.79
C THR A 166 -15.47 -11.51 18.22
N THR A 167 -15.38 -11.88 19.49
CA THR A 167 -14.41 -12.89 19.94
C THR A 167 -14.64 -14.18 19.16
N LEU A 168 -13.63 -14.66 18.44
CA LEU A 168 -13.70 -15.93 17.73
C LEU A 168 -13.85 -17.05 18.77
N LYS A 169 -14.88 -17.89 18.61
CA LYS A 169 -14.97 -19.16 19.32
C LYS A 169 -13.84 -20.05 18.81
N GLU A 170 -13.20 -20.83 19.69
CA GLU A 170 -12.13 -21.76 19.29
C GLU A 170 -12.52 -22.49 18.01
N VAL A 171 -11.75 -22.24 16.95
CA VAL A 171 -11.88 -22.99 15.71
C VAL A 171 -11.20 -24.32 16.02
N GLN A 172 -11.99 -25.35 16.31
CA GLN A 172 -11.47 -26.71 16.24
C GLN A 172 -10.99 -26.92 14.80
N GLU A 173 -9.68 -26.95 14.62
CA GLU A 173 -9.02 -27.31 13.36
C GLU A 173 -9.47 -28.69 12.87
#